data_AF-A0A031WC71-F1
#
_entry.id   AF-A0A031WC71-F1
#
_cell.length_a   1.000
_cell.length_b   1.000
_cell.length_c   1.000
_cell.angle_alpha   90.00
_cell.angle_beta   90.00
_cell.angle_gamma   90.00
#
_symmetry.space_group_name_H-M   'P 1'
#
loop_
_entity.id
_entity.type
_entity.pdbx_description
1 polymer ?
#
loop_
_entity_poly.entity_id
_entity_poly.type
_entity_poly.pdbx_seq_one_letter_code
_entity_poly.pdbx_strand_id
1 'polypeptide(L)'
;MIISIEVGLSGGTLVIGSDGNIRDLAGLRGTYKIIDKTEEALNLIGKFFNKYNAQNLKFYLDAPVSNSGNLKYRILEHAKTWGIETEVELVKNADVVLEKLDRVVSSDAVIVDKCISYFNVARGIIEEYIKECNIINLNK
;
A
#
# COMPACT_ATOMS: atom_id res chain seq x y z
N MET A 1 -1.14 1.54 -2.19
CA MET A 1 -1.31 1.09 -0.78
C MET A 1 -0.57 1.95 0.23
N ILE A 2 0.77 2.02 0.23
CA ILE A 2 1.54 2.74 1.28
C ILE A 2 1.04 4.18 1.44
N ILE A 3 0.91 4.90 0.33
CA ILE A 3 0.39 6.28 0.29
C ILE A 3 -1.01 6.39 0.93
N SER A 4 -1.90 5.42 0.69
CA SER A 4 -3.25 5.44 1.25
C SER A 4 -3.24 5.29 2.78
N ILE A 5 -2.30 4.50 3.32
CA ILE A 5 -2.10 4.36 4.77
C ILE A 5 -1.51 5.65 5.34
N GLU A 6 -0.51 6.24 4.66
CA GLU A 6 0.07 7.53 5.02
C GLU A 6 -0.98 8.66 5.09
N VAL A 7 -1.87 8.72 4.10
CA VAL A 7 -2.97 9.68 4.04
C VAL A 7 -3.93 9.45 5.21
N GLY A 8 -4.29 8.20 5.50
CA GLY A 8 -5.11 7.86 6.66
C GLY A 8 -4.47 8.31 7.99
N LEU A 9 -3.18 8.03 8.18
CA LEU A 9 -2.41 8.45 9.37
C LEU A 9 -2.24 9.97 9.47
N SER A 10 -2.31 10.67 8.34
CA SER A 10 -2.24 12.13 8.28
C SER A 10 -3.59 12.80 8.52
N GLY A 11 -4.67 12.03 8.74
CA GLY A 11 -6.04 12.55 8.82
C GLY A 11 -6.56 13.09 7.49
N GLY A 12 -5.90 12.76 6.37
CA GLY A 12 -6.32 13.14 5.04
C GLY A 12 -7.57 12.41 4.59
N THR A 13 -8.22 12.94 3.54
CA THR A 13 -9.45 12.37 3.01
C THR A 13 -9.16 11.08 2.24
N LEU A 14 -9.86 10.02 2.64
CA LEU A 14 -9.91 8.72 2.00
C LEU A 14 -11.32 8.48 1.46
N VAL A 15 -11.42 7.74 0.36
CA VAL A 15 -12.68 7.49 -0.34
C VAL A 15 -12.89 5.99 -0.49
N ILE A 16 -14.05 5.49 -0.06
CA ILE A 16 -14.51 4.13 -0.37
C ILE A 16 -15.22 4.16 -1.72
N GLY A 17 -14.68 3.42 -2.69
CA GLY A 17 -15.29 3.21 -4.00
C GLY A 17 -16.42 2.17 -3.98
N SER A 18 -17.12 2.04 -5.11
CA SER A 18 -18.20 1.05 -5.31
C SER A 18 -17.75 -0.40 -5.29
N ASP A 19 -16.46 -0.63 -5.53
CA ASP A 19 -15.80 -1.92 -5.36
C ASP A 19 -15.37 -2.20 -3.90
N GLY A 20 -15.66 -1.29 -2.97
CA GLY A 20 -15.31 -1.42 -1.56
C GLY A 20 -13.83 -1.17 -1.24
N ASN A 21 -13.01 -0.76 -2.22
CA ASN A 21 -11.61 -0.38 -1.99
C ASN A 21 -11.52 1.05 -1.43
N ILE A 22 -10.57 1.26 -0.51
CA ILE A 22 -10.21 2.59 -0.01
C ILE A 22 -9.13 3.19 -0.90
N ARG A 23 -9.35 4.42 -1.35
CA ARG A 23 -8.44 5.20 -2.19
C ARG A 23 -8.16 6.56 -1.58
N ASP A 24 -6.95 7.03 -1.77
CA ASP A 24 -6.56 8.40 -1.44
C ASP A 24 -6.60 9.31 -2.67
N LEU A 25 -6.63 10.62 -2.43
CA LEU A 25 -6.55 11.64 -3.48
C LEU A 25 -5.10 12.10 -3.76
N ALA A 26 -4.13 11.65 -2.96
CA ALA A 26 -2.73 12.08 -3.06
C ALA A 26 -1.99 11.37 -4.21
N GLY A 27 -2.39 10.14 -4.55
CA GLY A 27 -1.85 9.35 -5.66
C GLY A 27 -2.08 9.94 -7.06
N LEU A 28 -2.86 11.02 -7.20
CA LEU A 28 -3.06 11.74 -8.46
C LEU A 28 -1.84 12.57 -8.90
N ARG A 29 -0.80 12.66 -8.06
CA ARG A 29 0.43 13.39 -8.36
C ARG A 29 1.55 12.39 -8.65
N GLY A 30 2.16 12.46 -9.83
CA GLY A 30 3.22 11.55 -10.30
C GLY A 30 4.57 11.64 -9.57
N THR A 31 4.59 12.09 -8.32
CA THR A 31 5.80 12.18 -7.48
C THR A 31 5.51 11.68 -6.08
N TYR A 32 6.31 10.72 -5.61
CA TYR A 32 6.27 10.25 -4.23
C TYR A 32 7.26 11.02 -3.35
N LYS A 33 6.82 11.37 -2.13
CA LYS A 33 7.66 11.99 -1.09
C LYS A 33 7.52 11.16 0.17
N ILE A 34 8.65 10.82 0.78
CA ILE A 34 8.64 10.29 2.14
C ILE A 34 8.18 11.39 3.09
N ILE A 35 7.30 11.02 4.01
CA ILE A 35 6.80 11.90 5.06
C ILE A 35 7.05 11.28 6.43
N ASP A 36 6.78 12.05 7.49
CA ASP A 36 6.89 11.60 8.88
C ASP A 36 5.97 10.40 9.21
N LYS A 37 4.92 10.17 8.41
CA LYS A 37 4.03 9.00 8.53
C LYS A 37 4.53 7.74 7.82
N THR A 38 5.55 7.81 6.98
CA THR A 38 6.03 6.64 6.22
C THR A 38 6.48 5.51 7.16
N GLU A 39 7.20 5.84 8.24
CA GLU A 39 7.70 4.85 9.20
C GLU A 39 6.56 4.14 9.94
N GLU A 40 5.53 4.90 10.34
CA GLU A 40 4.33 4.35 10.99
C GLU A 40 3.51 3.49 10.03
N ALA A 41 3.38 3.89 8.76
CA ALA A 41 2.71 3.11 7.73
C ALA A 41 3.40 1.75 7.52
N LEU A 42 4.74 1.72 7.44
CA LEU A 42 5.51 0.48 7.32
C LEU A 42 5.35 -0.44 8.54
N ASN A 43 5.34 0.13 9.75
CA ASN A 43 5.06 -0.63 10.97
C ASN A 43 3.67 -1.29 10.94
N LEU A 44 2.64 -0.56 10.50
CA LEU A 44 1.28 -1.10 10.40
C LEU A 44 1.18 -2.21 9.34
N ILE A 45 1.87 -2.05 8.20
CA ILE A 45 1.94 -3.07 7.15
C ILE A 45 2.53 -4.36 7.70
N GLY A 46 3.70 -4.29 8.35
CA GLY A 46 4.34 -5.46 8.95
C GLY A 46 3.48 -6.13 10.01
N LYS A 47 2.87 -5.33 10.91
CA LYS A 47 1.97 -5.82 11.96
C LYS A 47 0.75 -6.54 11.38
N PHE A 48 0.13 -5.98 10.34
CA PHE A 48 -1.02 -6.59 9.68
C PHE A 48 -0.65 -7.94 9.07
N PHE A 49 0.41 -8.00 8.26
CA PHE A 49 0.80 -9.25 7.61
C PHE A 49 1.31 -10.32 8.59
N ASN A 50 1.97 -9.91 9.68
CA ASN A 50 2.36 -10.83 10.75
C ASN A 50 1.13 -11.44 11.45
N LYS A 51 0.13 -10.62 11.79
CA LYS A 51 -1.16 -11.09 12.37
C LYS A 51 -1.84 -12.15 11.49
N TYR A 52 -1.76 -12.00 10.17
CA TYR A 52 -2.33 -12.95 9.20
C TYR A 52 -1.34 -14.04 8.73
N ASN A 53 -0.20 -14.20 9.42
CA ASN A 53 0.81 -15.22 9.17
C ASN A 53 1.33 -15.27 7.71
N ALA A 54 1.48 -14.11 7.07
CA ALA A 54 2.09 -14.04 5.74
C ALA A 54 3.53 -14.55 5.81
N GLN A 55 3.87 -15.46 4.89
CA GLN A 55 5.21 -16.06 4.84
C GLN A 55 6.18 -15.21 4.02
N ASN A 56 5.67 -14.56 2.97
CA ASN A 56 6.46 -13.81 2.01
C ASN A 56 5.74 -12.50 1.63
N LEU A 57 6.49 -11.42 1.46
CA LEU A 57 6.02 -10.15 0.92
C LEU A 57 6.94 -9.69 -0.20
N LYS A 58 6.37 -9.29 -1.33
CA LYS A 58 7.12 -8.71 -2.44
C LYS A 58 6.54 -7.37 -2.84
N PHE A 59 7.36 -6.34 -2.73
CA PHE A 59 7.01 -4.98 -3.11
C PHE A 59 7.56 -4.68 -4.50
N TYR A 60 6.70 -4.22 -5.39
CA TYR A 60 7.08 -3.65 -6.68
C TYR A 60 6.94 -2.14 -6.62
N LEU A 61 8.02 -1.42 -6.90
CA LEU A 61 8.08 0.03 -6.90
C LEU A 61 8.52 0.52 -8.28
N ASP A 62 7.91 1.59 -8.78
CA ASP A 62 8.32 2.21 -10.03
C ASP A 62 9.69 2.88 -9.91
N ALA A 63 10.67 2.34 -10.62
CA ALA A 63 12.03 2.87 -10.69
C ALA A 63 12.08 4.35 -11.14
N PRO A 64 11.24 4.81 -12.11
CA PRO A 64 11.23 6.21 -12.53
C PRO A 64 10.67 7.19 -11.48
N VAL A 65 9.93 6.70 -10.48
CA VAL A 65 9.34 7.57 -9.46
C VAL A 65 10.41 8.03 -8.48
N SER A 66 10.49 9.35 -8.26
CA SER A 66 11.42 9.92 -7.29
C SER A 66 11.21 9.31 -5.89
N ASN A 67 12.31 9.11 -5.15
CA ASN A 67 12.34 8.45 -3.84
C ASN A 67 12.00 6.94 -3.81
N SER A 68 11.75 6.27 -4.94
CA SER A 68 11.50 4.82 -4.96
C SER A 68 12.65 4.01 -4.35
N GLY A 69 13.90 4.39 -4.61
CA GLY A 69 15.08 3.79 -3.97
C GLY A 69 15.16 4.02 -2.46
N ASN A 70 14.82 5.22 -1.99
CA ASN A 70 14.80 5.54 -0.57
C ASN A 70 13.67 4.81 0.17
N LEU A 71 12.52 4.64 -0.48
CA LEU A 71 11.41 3.84 0.04
C LEU A 71 11.79 2.36 0.11
N LYS A 72 12.44 1.83 -0.93
CA LYS A 72 12.98 0.47 -0.93
C LYS A 72 13.88 0.22 0.29
N TYR A 73 14.83 1.12 0.57
CA TYR A 73 15.70 0.99 1.73
C TYR A 73 14.89 0.93 3.04
N ARG A 74 13.94 1.85 3.23
CA ARG A 74 13.09 1.86 4.43
C ARG A 74 12.26 0.58 4.59
N ILE A 75 11.62 0.10 3.52
CA ILE A 75 10.85 -1.14 3.55
C ILE A 75 11.74 -2.30 4.04
N LEU A 76 12.95 -2.43 3.48
CA LEU A 76 13.87 -3.50 3.86
C LEU A 76 14.39 -3.36 5.29
N GLU A 77 14.64 -2.14 5.78
CA GLU A 77 15.02 -1.92 7.18
C GLU A 77 13.89 -2.31 8.15
N HIS A 78 12.65 -1.94 7.84
CA HIS A 78 11.46 -2.34 8.62
C HIS A 78 11.23 -3.84 8.58
N ALA A 79 11.38 -4.46 7.40
CA ALA A 79 11.16 -5.88 7.19
C ALA A 79 12.02 -6.78 8.10
N LYS A 80 13.21 -6.32 8.52
CA LYS A 80 14.05 -7.02 9.50
C LYS A 80 13.31 -7.33 10.82
N THR A 81 12.32 -6.50 11.17
CA THR A 81 11.54 -6.65 12.41
C THR A 81 10.22 -7.37 12.21
N TRP A 82 9.77 -7.55 10.96
CA TRP A 82 8.46 -8.16 10.68
C TRP A 82 8.47 -9.68 10.88
N GLY A 83 9.63 -10.32 10.76
CA GLY A 83 9.76 -11.77 10.76
C GLY A 83 9.16 -12.43 9.51
N ILE A 84 9.09 -11.69 8.40
CA ILE A 84 8.52 -12.12 7.12
C ILE A 84 9.58 -11.96 6.04
N GLU A 85 9.78 -12.99 5.22
CA GLU A 85 10.67 -12.91 4.07
C GLU A 85 10.17 -11.83 3.10
N THR A 86 10.96 -10.77 2.93
CA THR A 86 10.51 -9.56 2.22
C THR A 86 11.48 -9.16 1.13
N GLU A 87 10.96 -9.01 -0.09
CA GLU A 87 11.68 -8.52 -1.25
C GLU A 87 11.14 -7.16 -1.70
N VAL A 88 12.02 -6.32 -2.25
CA VAL A 88 11.64 -5.07 -2.90
C VAL A 88 12.34 -4.92 -4.25
N GLU A 89 11.54 -4.89 -5.31
CA GLU A 89 11.99 -4.80 -6.69
C GLU A 89 11.64 -3.43 -7.29
N LEU A 90 12.64 -2.77 -7.87
CA LEU A 90 12.44 -1.55 -8.63
C LEU A 90 12.26 -1.92 -10.10
N VAL A 91 11.07 -1.69 -10.64
CA VAL A 91 10.69 -2.08 -12.01
C VAL A 91 10.34 -0.84 -12.83
N LYS A 92 10.44 -0.93 -14.15
CA LYS A 92 10.12 0.21 -15.03
C LYS A 92 8.65 0.63 -14.92
N ASN A 93 7.76 -0.34 -14.75
CA ASN A 93 6.33 -0.15 -14.58
C ASN A 93 5.82 -1.26 -13.66
N ALA A 94 5.40 -0.89 -12.45
CA ALA A 94 4.88 -1.84 -11.46
C ALA A 94 3.52 -2.42 -11.87
N ASP A 95 2.65 -1.62 -12.48
CA ASP A 95 1.31 -2.03 -12.91
C ASP A 95 1.37 -3.22 -13.87
N VAL A 96 2.23 -3.17 -14.89
CA VAL A 96 2.40 -4.25 -15.88
C VAL A 96 2.82 -5.58 -15.24
N VAL A 97 3.55 -5.51 -14.12
CA VAL A 97 3.93 -6.70 -13.35
C VAL A 97 2.74 -7.19 -12.54
N LEU A 98 2.11 -6.30 -11.76
CA LEU A 98 1.00 -6.64 -10.86
C LEU A 98 -0.24 -7.18 -11.61
N GLU A 99 -0.55 -6.65 -12.80
CA GLU A 99 -1.66 -7.11 -13.64
C GLU A 99 -1.59 -8.61 -14.00
N LYS A 100 -0.43 -9.27 -13.86
CA LYS A 100 -0.21 -10.67 -14.25
C LYS A 100 -0.06 -11.63 -13.07
N LEU A 101 -0.13 -11.13 -11.83
CA LEU A 101 0.14 -11.90 -10.63
C LEU A 101 -1.14 -12.28 -9.89
N ASP A 102 -1.03 -13.29 -9.04
CA ASP A 102 -2.01 -13.64 -8.02
C ASP A 102 -1.67 -12.96 -6.68
N ARG A 103 -2.63 -12.93 -5.76
CA ARG A 103 -2.45 -12.43 -4.38
C ARG A 103 -1.90 -11.00 -4.33
N VAL A 104 -2.36 -10.16 -5.26
CA VAL A 104 -1.92 -8.77 -5.43
C VAL A 104 -2.51 -7.88 -4.34
N VAL A 105 -1.76 -6.85 -3.94
CA VAL A 105 -2.23 -5.82 -3.02
C VAL A 105 -2.15 -4.47 -3.73
N SER A 106 -3.31 -3.96 -4.16
CA SER A 106 -3.43 -2.67 -4.81
C SER A 106 -4.76 -1.99 -4.47
N SER A 107 -4.77 -0.67 -4.55
CA SER A 107 -5.97 0.17 -4.49
C SER A 107 -6.31 0.76 -5.86
N ASP A 108 -5.49 0.52 -6.89
CA ASP A 108 -5.75 0.93 -8.26
C ASP A 108 -6.79 -0.01 -8.90
N ALA A 109 -7.88 0.57 -9.41
CA ALA A 109 -8.98 -0.20 -10.01
C ALA A 109 -8.52 -1.00 -11.24
N VAL A 110 -7.65 -0.43 -12.08
CA VAL A 110 -7.17 -1.09 -13.31
C VAL A 110 -6.35 -2.34 -12.96
N ILE A 111 -5.51 -2.25 -11.93
CA ILE A 111 -4.71 -3.39 -11.47
C ILE A 111 -5.61 -4.46 -10.85
N VAL A 112 -6.54 -4.04 -9.98
CA VAL A 112 -7.50 -4.93 -9.31
C VAL A 112 -8.35 -5.69 -10.32
N ASP A 113 -8.80 -5.04 -11.39
CA ASP A 113 -9.64 -5.66 -12.43
C ASP A 113 -8.90 -6.67 -13.32
N LYS A 114 -7.58 -6.55 -13.44
CA LYS A 114 -6.77 -7.36 -14.37
C LYS A 114 -5.97 -8.48 -13.70
N CYS A 115 -5.56 -8.29 -12.45
CA CYS A 115 -4.77 -9.29 -11.73
C CYS A 115 -5.57 -10.59 -11.51
N ILE A 116 -4.86 -11.68 -11.22
CA ILE A 116 -5.48 -13.01 -11.05
C ILE A 116 -6.32 -13.08 -9.77
N SER A 117 -5.82 -12.47 -8.69
CA SER A 117 -6.54 -12.32 -7.42
C SER A 117 -5.90 -11.22 -6.58
N TYR A 118 -6.68 -10.59 -5.70
CA TYR A 118 -6.21 -9.49 -4.88
C TYR A 118 -6.75 -9.53 -3.45
N PHE A 119 -6.07 -8.79 -2.56
CA PHE A 119 -6.50 -8.52 -1.19
C PHE A 119 -6.60 -7.02 -0.94
N ASN A 120 -7.69 -6.59 -0.32
CA ASN A 120 -7.89 -5.19 0.09
C ASN A 120 -7.20 -4.87 1.42
N VAL A 121 -5.87 -5.00 1.45
CA VAL A 121 -5.06 -4.83 2.66
C VAL A 121 -5.08 -3.38 3.15
N ALA A 122 -5.13 -2.39 2.25
CA ALA A 122 -5.17 -0.98 2.63
C ALA A 122 -6.38 -0.72 3.54
N ARG A 123 -7.56 -1.21 3.12
CA ARG A 123 -8.79 -1.11 3.93
C ARG A 123 -8.68 -1.85 5.24
N GLY A 124 -8.18 -3.09 5.22
CA GLY A 124 -7.98 -3.87 6.44
C GLY A 124 -7.09 -3.16 7.46
N ILE A 125 -5.99 -2.55 7.02
CA ILE A 125 -5.10 -1.78 7.90
C ILE A 125 -5.80 -0.54 8.44
N ILE A 126 -6.49 0.23 7.58
CA ILE A 126 -7.17 1.46 7.97
C ILE A 126 -8.27 1.17 8.99
N GLU A 127 -9.14 0.19 8.73
CA GLU A 127 -10.24 -0.18 9.63
C GLU A 127 -9.75 -0.78 10.95
N GLU A 128 -8.66 -1.55 10.96
CA GLU A 128 -8.14 -2.19 12.17
C GLU A 128 -7.29 -1.26 13.06
N TYR A 129 -6.52 -0.36 12.46
CA TYR A 129 -5.47 0.37 13.19
C TYR A 129 -5.61 1.88 13.18
N ILE A 130 -6.36 2.48 12.24
CA ILE A 130 -6.46 3.93 12.09
C ILE A 130 -7.86 4.40 12.51
N LYS A 131 -8.00 4.72 13.79
CA LYS A 131 -9.29 5.08 14.41
C LYS A 131 -9.85 6.42 13.93
N GLU A 132 -8.99 7.38 13.64
CA GLU A 132 -9.37 8.74 13.24
C GLU A 132 -8.97 8.98 11.79
N CYS A 133 -9.83 8.53 10.86
CA CYS A 133 -9.65 8.74 9.43
C CYS A 133 -10.86 9.44 8.82
N ASN A 134 -10.62 10.41 7.93
CA ASN A 134 -11.68 11.10 7.21
C ASN A 134 -12.10 10.26 5.99
N ILE A 135 -13.09 9.38 6.17
CA ILE A 135 -13.56 8.49 5.11
C ILE A 135 -14.88 9.01 4.51
N ILE A 136 -14.85 9.25 3.19
CA ILE A 136 -16.04 9.51 2.38
C ILE A 136 -16.45 8.19 1.72
N ASN A 137 -17.71 7.79 1.89
CA ASN A 137 -18.25 6.61 1.25
C ASN A 137 -19.14 7.02 0.08
N LEU A 138 -18.72 6.70 -1.16
CA LEU A 138 -19.47 7.05 -2.37
C LEU A 138 -20.64 6.10 -2.68
N ASN A 139 -20.82 5.06 -1.86
CA ASN A 139 -21.93 4.11 -2.00
C ASN A 139 -23.17 4.50 -1.19
N LYS A 140 -23.16 5.68 -0.58
CA LYS A 140 -24.24 6.22 0.25
C LYS A 140 -24.87 7.44 -0.38
#